data_AF-A0A5C5ZI21-F1
#
_entry.id   AF-A0A5C5ZI21-F1
#
_cell.length_a   1.000
_cell.length_b   1.000
_cell.length_c   1.000
_cell.angle_alpha   90.00
_cell.angle_beta   90.00
_cell.angle_gamma   90.00
#
_symmetry.space_group_name_H-M   'P 1'
#
loop_
_entity.id
_entity.type
_entity.pdbx_description
1 polymer ?
#
loop_
_entity_poly.entity_id
_entity_poly.type
_entity_poly.pdbx_seq_one_letter_code
_entity_poly.pdbx_strand_id
1 'polypeptide(L)'
;MVKMEKLTAKDKHLLGAVIDRDSIHAPILSTFSEKGWSDTTDIGIYRRIEYDQPEELIRGVVISVRQRWNSYANQRERNRFPNDLWMEVLSASAVHDNQLFNKMIETLPTSGKGPSNATCDLIIYERLLATIRKTPLPAEHFKHNDFKSRRRPYTTAILDCIASLSAADPEVFSAGLEKLLASSRNDRTATAERRLMCIHAHGLWEIGNKVNPQLISTWDVSTNLPWDRGFHAFVQEVGEASKFISDYTTSSHLLNLIKLQELRPS
;
A
#
# COMPACT_ATOMS: atom_id res chain seq x y z
N MET A 1 -16.06 -19.52 1.69
CA MET A 1 -15.75 -18.80 2.94
C MET A 1 -14.55 -19.47 3.61
N VAL A 2 -13.36 -18.89 3.44
CA VAL A 2 -12.13 -19.38 4.08
C VAL A 2 -12.12 -18.84 5.50
N LYS A 3 -12.37 -19.68 6.52
CA LYS A 3 -12.25 -19.24 7.92
C LYS A 3 -10.83 -18.72 8.16
N MET A 4 -10.69 -17.50 8.64
CA MET A 4 -9.40 -17.04 9.18
C MET A 4 -8.99 -17.98 10.31
N GLU A 5 -7.73 -18.42 10.28
CA GLU A 5 -7.14 -19.12 11.42
C GLU A 5 -7.22 -18.23 12.66
N LYS A 6 -7.51 -18.85 13.81
CA LYS A 6 -7.65 -18.11 15.06
C LYS A 6 -6.37 -17.33 15.34
N LEU A 7 -6.48 -16.02 15.49
CA LEU A 7 -5.39 -15.15 15.95
C LEU A 7 -4.69 -15.77 17.16
N THR A 8 -3.35 -15.76 17.12
CA THR A 8 -2.57 -16.25 18.27
C THR A 8 -2.79 -15.32 19.47
N ALA A 9 -2.52 -15.79 20.69
CA ALA A 9 -2.59 -14.94 21.89
C ALA A 9 -1.70 -13.69 21.76
N LYS A 10 -0.57 -13.81 21.07
CA LYS A 10 0.35 -12.70 20.76
C LYS A 10 -0.28 -11.68 19.82
N ASP A 11 -1.03 -12.13 18.80
CA ASP A 11 -1.70 -11.24 17.85
C ASP A 11 -2.87 -10.50 18.52
N LYS A 12 -3.63 -11.18 19.39
CA LYS A 12 -4.72 -10.56 20.17
C LYS A 12 -4.22 -9.49 21.14
N HIS A 13 -3.06 -9.71 21.76
CA HIS A 13 -2.42 -8.70 22.60
C HIS A 13 -2.06 -7.44 21.80
N LEU A 14 -1.66 -7.57 20.52
CA LEU A 14 -1.34 -6.42 19.68
C LEU A 14 -2.60 -5.57 19.38
N LEU A 15 -3.75 -6.20 19.09
CA LEU A 15 -5.02 -5.52 18.78
C LEU A 15 -5.67 -4.84 20.00
N GLY A 16 -5.52 -5.42 21.19
CA GLY A 16 -6.21 -4.94 22.41
C GLY A 16 -5.74 -3.58 22.95
N ALA A 17 -4.67 -3.00 22.40
CA ALA A 17 -4.02 -1.82 22.95
C ALA A 17 -4.39 -0.49 22.26
N VAL A 18 -5.06 -0.50 21.10
CA VAL A 18 -5.03 0.66 20.19
C VAL A 18 -6.40 1.23 19.82
N ILE A 19 -7.50 0.46 19.84
CA ILE A 19 -8.77 0.96 19.28
C ILE A 19 -9.91 0.99 20.30
N ASP A 20 -10.52 2.17 20.47
CA ASP A 20 -11.74 2.39 21.24
C ASP A 20 -12.89 1.57 20.60
N ARG A 21 -13.33 0.52 21.31
CA ARG A 21 -14.24 -0.53 20.81
C ARG A 21 -15.55 0.03 20.26
N ASP A 22 -16.03 1.15 20.80
CA ASP A 22 -17.30 1.76 20.39
C ASP A 22 -17.22 2.34 18.97
N SER A 23 -16.02 2.73 18.52
CA SER A 23 -15.76 3.30 17.19
C SER A 23 -15.67 2.24 16.09
N ILE A 24 -15.72 0.95 16.44
CA ILE A 24 -15.39 -0.14 15.53
C ILE A 24 -16.65 -0.77 14.94
N HIS A 25 -17.78 -0.67 15.63
CA HIS A 25 -19.03 -1.33 15.23
C HIS A 25 -19.78 -0.59 14.12
N ALA A 26 -19.53 0.71 13.93
CA ALA A 26 -20.19 1.51 12.89
C ALA A 26 -19.31 1.54 11.61
N PRO A 27 -19.89 1.38 10.39
CA PRO A 27 -19.16 1.42 9.11
C PRO A 27 -18.05 2.48 9.07
N ILE A 28 -16.90 2.23 8.41
CA ILE A 28 -15.76 3.18 8.34
C ILE A 28 -16.19 4.62 8.02
N LEU A 29 -17.26 4.75 7.24
CA LEU A 29 -17.83 6.01 6.81
C LEU A 29 -18.63 6.77 7.89
N SER A 30 -19.20 6.06 8.86
CA SER A 30 -19.89 6.65 10.02
C SER A 30 -18.94 7.05 11.15
N THR A 31 -17.73 6.51 11.17
CA THR A 31 -16.70 6.79 12.20
C THR A 31 -15.71 7.87 11.76
N PHE A 32 -15.78 8.29 10.50
CA PHE A 32 -14.90 9.29 9.89
C PHE A 32 -15.10 10.72 10.45
N SER A 33 -16.26 11.04 11.01
CA SER A 33 -16.62 12.43 11.37
C SER A 33 -16.31 12.86 12.81
N GLU A 34 -16.05 11.95 13.76
CA GLU A 34 -16.17 12.30 15.18
C GLU A 34 -14.89 12.25 16.04
N LYS A 35 -13.86 11.47 15.69
CA LYS A 35 -12.79 11.15 16.67
C LYS A 35 -11.33 11.31 16.21
N GLY A 36 -11.05 11.98 15.09
CA GLY A 36 -9.67 12.32 14.73
C GLY A 36 -8.72 11.12 14.60
N TRP A 37 -9.25 9.95 14.23
CA TRP A 37 -8.46 8.73 14.13
C TRP A 37 -7.52 8.74 12.94
N SER A 38 -6.34 8.19 13.23
CA SER A 38 -5.33 7.63 12.34
C SER A 38 -5.91 6.85 11.16
N ASP A 39 -5.31 7.08 9.99
CA ASP A 39 -5.35 6.27 8.76
C ASP A 39 -6.49 5.23 8.64
N THR A 40 -7.51 5.46 7.81
CA THR A 40 -8.62 4.50 7.58
C THR A 40 -8.18 3.12 7.11
N THR A 41 -6.96 2.99 6.61
CA THR A 41 -6.33 1.70 6.34
C THR A 41 -6.27 0.84 7.61
N ASP A 42 -5.89 1.42 8.75
CA ASP A 42 -5.70 0.69 10.00
C ASP A 42 -7.05 0.19 10.55
N ILE A 43 -8.12 0.99 10.41
CA ILE A 43 -9.51 0.56 10.71
C ILE A 43 -9.93 -0.59 9.79
N GLY A 44 -9.62 -0.48 8.50
CA GLY A 44 -9.88 -1.53 7.52
C GLY A 44 -9.17 -2.84 7.87
N ILE A 45 -7.89 -2.77 8.27
CA ILE A 45 -7.10 -3.93 8.72
C ILE A 45 -7.74 -4.54 9.97
N TYR A 46 -8.09 -3.73 10.96
CA TYR A 46 -8.77 -4.20 12.16
C TYR A 46 -10.05 -4.97 11.81
N ARG A 47 -10.92 -4.39 10.96
CA ARG A 47 -12.20 -5.00 10.58
C ARG A 47 -12.02 -6.30 9.80
N ARG A 48 -11.04 -6.33 8.90
CA ARG A 48 -10.63 -7.55 8.22
C ARG A 48 -10.23 -8.64 9.21
N ILE A 49 -9.43 -8.30 10.23
CA ILE A 49 -8.87 -9.23 11.20
C ILE A 49 -9.88 -9.70 12.26
N GLU A 50 -10.73 -8.80 12.77
CA GLU A 50 -11.67 -9.12 13.86
C GLU A 50 -13.01 -9.64 13.34
N TYR A 51 -13.50 -9.13 12.20
CA TYR A 51 -14.84 -9.43 11.68
C TYR A 51 -14.85 -10.16 10.33
N ASP A 52 -13.69 -10.52 9.78
CA ASP A 52 -13.58 -11.22 8.50
C ASP A 52 -14.18 -10.40 7.33
N GLN A 53 -14.03 -9.06 7.35
CA GLN A 53 -14.61 -8.12 6.37
C GLN A 53 -13.55 -7.57 5.39
N PRO A 54 -13.19 -8.31 4.32
CA PRO A 54 -12.21 -7.83 3.34
C PRO A 54 -12.66 -6.60 2.54
N GLU A 55 -13.97 -6.41 2.36
CA GLU A 55 -14.55 -5.22 1.71
C GLU A 55 -14.29 -3.93 2.49
N GLU A 56 -14.30 -3.99 3.82
CA GLU A 56 -14.01 -2.84 4.68
C GLU A 56 -12.53 -2.47 4.64
N LEU A 57 -11.65 -3.46 4.48
CA LEU A 57 -10.23 -3.20 4.24
C LEU A 57 -10.01 -2.47 2.91
N ILE A 58 -10.62 -2.95 1.82
CA ILE A 58 -10.55 -2.26 0.52
C ILE A 58 -11.03 -0.81 0.67
N ARG A 59 -12.21 -0.59 1.28
CA ARG A 59 -12.75 0.77 1.51
C ARG A 59 -11.78 1.64 2.30
N GLY A 60 -11.24 1.13 3.41
CA GLY A 60 -10.33 1.85 4.28
C GLY A 60 -9.06 2.31 3.56
N VAL A 61 -8.44 1.41 2.79
CA VAL A 61 -7.26 1.69 1.97
C VAL A 61 -7.59 2.70 0.87
N VAL A 62 -8.63 2.46 0.09
CA VAL A 62 -9.03 3.32 -1.04
C VAL A 62 -9.29 4.75 -0.58
N ILE A 63 -10.05 4.94 0.51
CA ILE A 63 -10.32 6.27 1.08
C ILE A 63 -9.02 6.94 1.53
N SER A 64 -8.16 6.21 2.25
CA SER A 64 -6.90 6.75 2.77
C SER A 64 -5.96 7.19 1.65
N VAL A 65 -5.79 6.35 0.63
CA VAL A 65 -4.89 6.62 -0.50
C VAL A 65 -5.42 7.79 -1.33
N ARG A 66 -6.72 7.84 -1.62
CA ARG A 66 -7.33 8.96 -2.36
C ARG A 66 -7.25 10.28 -1.59
N GLN A 67 -7.45 10.26 -0.26
CA GLN A 67 -7.31 11.45 0.58
C GLN A 67 -5.87 11.98 0.57
N ARG A 68 -4.88 11.09 0.69
CA ARG A 68 -3.45 11.46 0.65
C ARG A 68 -3.03 11.94 -0.73
N TRP A 69 -3.49 11.29 -1.79
CA TRP A 69 -3.30 11.75 -3.16
C TRP A 69 -3.87 13.16 -3.39
N ASN A 70 -5.10 13.42 -2.95
CA ASN A 70 -5.72 14.74 -3.06
C ASN A 70 -4.94 15.80 -2.26
N SER A 71 -4.47 15.45 -1.06
CA SER A 71 -3.61 16.31 -0.25
C SER A 71 -2.31 16.65 -0.98
N TYR A 72 -1.71 15.68 -1.68
CA TYR A 72 -0.55 15.90 -2.53
C TYR A 72 -0.85 16.82 -3.72
N ALA A 73 -1.95 16.60 -4.44
CA ALA A 73 -2.31 17.43 -5.59
C ALA A 73 -2.38 18.92 -5.22
N ASN A 74 -2.90 19.22 -4.02
CA ASN A 74 -2.94 20.58 -3.46
C ASN A 74 -1.56 21.09 -2.99
N GLN A 75 -0.64 20.21 -2.58
CA GLN A 75 0.74 20.56 -2.19
C GLN A 75 1.68 20.73 -3.39
N ARG A 76 1.39 20.12 -4.53
CA ARG A 76 2.15 20.31 -5.78
C ARG A 76 2.17 21.78 -6.20
N GLU A 77 1.07 22.50 -5.98
CA GLU A 77 0.99 23.96 -6.17
C GLU A 77 2.03 24.73 -5.31
N ARG A 78 2.60 24.09 -4.28
CA ARG A 78 3.56 24.66 -3.32
C ARG A 78 4.99 24.12 -3.47
N ASN A 79 5.32 23.42 -4.57
CA ASN A 79 6.65 22.83 -4.84
C ASN A 79 7.20 21.90 -3.74
N ARG A 80 6.33 21.26 -2.95
CA ARG A 80 6.74 20.24 -1.96
C ARG A 80 6.42 18.87 -2.51
N PHE A 81 7.46 18.05 -2.68
CA PHE A 81 7.31 16.66 -3.06
C PHE A 81 7.26 15.79 -1.79
N PRO A 82 6.14 15.10 -1.50
CA PRO A 82 6.12 14.12 -0.43
C PRO A 82 7.01 12.96 -0.88
N ASN A 83 8.04 12.67 -0.09
CA ASN A 83 8.96 11.60 -0.44
C ASN A 83 8.31 10.22 -0.30
N ASP A 84 7.20 10.13 0.43
CA ASP A 84 6.51 8.93 0.87
C ASP A 84 5.43 8.38 -0.08
N LEU A 85 5.19 9.03 -1.24
CA LEU A 85 4.16 8.65 -2.22
C LEU A 85 4.26 7.22 -2.75
N TRP A 86 5.41 6.55 -2.58
CA TRP A 86 5.54 5.14 -2.93
C TRP A 86 4.58 4.26 -2.13
N MET A 87 4.24 4.61 -0.89
CA MET A 87 3.29 3.85 -0.07
C MET A 87 1.89 3.87 -0.67
N GLU A 88 1.45 5.03 -1.18
CA GLU A 88 0.17 5.22 -1.85
C GLU A 88 0.10 4.45 -3.18
N VAL A 89 1.19 4.40 -3.95
CA VAL A 89 1.28 3.60 -5.17
C VAL A 89 1.11 2.11 -4.86
N LEU A 90 1.83 1.59 -3.86
CA LEU A 90 1.70 0.19 -3.46
C LEU A 90 0.29 -0.10 -2.92
N SER A 91 -0.26 0.80 -2.12
CA SER A 91 -1.57 0.62 -1.50
C SER A 91 -2.70 0.65 -2.53
N ALA A 92 -2.68 1.56 -3.51
CA ALA A 92 -3.65 1.56 -4.62
C ALA A 92 -3.54 0.27 -5.46
N SER A 93 -2.32 -0.20 -5.71
CA SER A 93 -2.12 -1.46 -6.43
C SER A 93 -2.68 -2.65 -5.66
N ALA A 94 -2.45 -2.71 -4.34
CA ALA A 94 -2.88 -3.81 -3.47
C ALA A 94 -4.39 -4.06 -3.48
N VAL A 95 -5.19 -3.01 -3.65
CA VAL A 95 -6.66 -3.09 -3.64
C VAL A 95 -7.28 -3.07 -5.04
N HIS A 96 -6.47 -3.06 -6.11
CA HIS A 96 -6.92 -2.87 -7.49
C HIS A 96 -7.69 -1.56 -7.72
N ASP A 97 -7.25 -0.44 -7.12
CA ASP A 97 -7.74 0.89 -7.51
C ASP A 97 -6.99 1.33 -8.77
N ASN A 98 -7.33 0.72 -9.91
CA ASN A 98 -6.57 0.89 -11.15
C ASN A 98 -6.67 2.32 -11.68
N GLN A 99 -7.81 2.98 -11.47
CA GLN A 99 -7.99 4.38 -11.86
C GLN A 99 -6.99 5.30 -11.15
N LEU A 100 -6.89 5.21 -9.82
CA LEU A 100 -5.95 6.03 -9.07
C LEU A 100 -4.50 5.60 -9.32
N PHE A 101 -4.24 4.29 -9.34
CA PHE A 101 -2.93 3.74 -9.65
C PHE A 101 -2.40 4.29 -10.97
N ASN A 102 -3.15 4.16 -12.06
CA ASN A 102 -2.73 4.68 -13.38
C ASN A 102 -2.53 6.20 -13.35
N LYS A 103 -3.45 6.95 -12.73
CA LYS A 103 -3.29 8.41 -12.57
C LYS A 103 -2.02 8.79 -11.82
N MET A 104 -1.69 8.07 -10.75
CA MET A 104 -0.42 8.25 -10.04
C MET A 104 0.75 7.94 -10.98
N ILE A 105 0.77 6.77 -11.62
CA ILE A 105 1.85 6.38 -12.53
C ILE A 105 1.98 7.32 -13.75
N GLU A 106 0.97 8.07 -14.15
CA GLU A 106 1.05 9.02 -15.27
C GLU A 106 1.51 10.42 -14.84
N THR A 107 0.90 10.95 -13.78
CA THR A 107 1.03 12.39 -13.44
C THR A 107 2.24 12.71 -12.58
N LEU A 108 2.88 11.69 -12.04
CA LEU A 108 3.93 11.80 -11.06
C LEU A 108 5.32 11.98 -11.69
N PRO A 109 6.04 13.08 -11.39
CA PRO A 109 7.36 13.30 -11.97
C PRO A 109 8.38 12.31 -11.40
N THR A 110 9.37 11.96 -12.21
CA THR A 110 10.66 11.46 -11.74
C THR A 110 11.61 12.65 -11.70
N SER A 111 12.43 12.78 -10.67
CA SER A 111 13.24 14.00 -10.51
C SER A 111 14.35 14.12 -11.56
N GLY A 112 14.76 12.98 -12.15
CA GLY A 112 15.84 12.88 -13.13
C GLY A 112 17.21 13.31 -12.59
N LYS A 113 17.29 13.77 -11.35
CA LYS A 113 18.50 14.21 -10.66
C LYS A 113 18.99 13.05 -9.81
N GLY A 114 20.26 12.68 -10.01
CA GLY A 114 20.91 11.61 -9.27
C GLY A 114 20.86 11.82 -7.73
N PRO A 115 21.14 10.77 -6.95
CA PRO A 115 20.79 10.66 -5.53
C PRO A 115 21.62 11.51 -4.57
N SER A 116 22.39 12.52 -5.03
CA SER A 116 23.38 13.21 -4.21
C SER A 116 22.81 13.87 -2.93
N ASN A 117 21.49 14.07 -2.84
CA ASN A 117 20.75 14.44 -1.62
C ASN A 117 19.38 13.72 -1.49
N ALA A 118 19.17 12.60 -2.18
CA ALA A 118 17.86 11.92 -2.21
C ALA A 118 17.56 11.19 -0.89
N THR A 119 16.34 11.35 -0.38
CA THR A 119 15.86 10.56 0.76
C THR A 119 15.62 9.11 0.32
N CYS A 120 15.61 8.18 1.28
CA CYS A 120 15.37 6.76 0.95
C CYS A 120 14.00 6.54 0.31
N ASP A 121 12.99 7.30 0.72
CA ASP A 121 11.63 7.21 0.18
C ASP A 121 11.58 7.70 -1.28
N LEU A 122 12.29 8.78 -1.62
CA LEU A 122 12.42 9.24 -3.00
C LEU A 122 13.08 8.17 -3.90
N ILE A 123 14.11 7.48 -3.39
CA ILE A 123 14.77 6.40 -4.13
C ILE A 123 13.82 5.22 -4.38
N ILE A 124 13.06 4.79 -3.37
CA ILE A 124 12.04 3.73 -3.53
C ILE A 124 11.06 4.14 -4.61
N TYR A 125 10.54 5.34 -4.47
CA TYR A 125 9.53 5.90 -5.35
C TYR A 125 9.99 5.96 -6.80
N GLU A 126 11.17 6.52 -7.08
CA GLU A 126 11.68 6.63 -8.45
C GLU A 126 11.99 5.26 -9.06
N ARG A 127 12.56 4.34 -8.27
CA ARG A 127 12.80 2.97 -8.74
C ARG A 127 11.51 2.22 -9.05
N LEU A 128 10.50 2.39 -8.20
CA LEU A 128 9.18 1.80 -8.40
C LEU A 128 8.55 2.31 -9.71
N LEU A 129 8.51 3.63 -9.90
CA LEU A 129 7.96 4.22 -11.12
C LEU A 129 8.73 3.79 -12.36
N ALA A 130 10.05 3.79 -12.31
CA ALA A 130 10.86 3.40 -13.46
C ALA A 130 10.68 1.92 -13.83
N THR A 131 10.55 1.05 -12.83
CA THR A 131 10.22 -0.36 -13.03
C THR A 131 8.86 -0.52 -13.72
N ILE A 132 7.82 0.16 -13.21
CA ILE A 132 6.46 0.09 -13.77
C ILE A 132 6.42 0.65 -15.20
N ARG A 133 7.07 1.79 -15.43
CA ARG A 133 7.12 2.47 -16.74
C ARG A 133 8.13 1.85 -17.72
N LYS A 134 8.91 0.85 -17.28
CA LYS A 134 10.02 0.26 -18.04
C LYS A 134 11.01 1.31 -18.57
N THR A 135 11.25 2.37 -17.79
CA THR A 135 12.19 3.43 -18.15
C THR A 135 13.55 3.17 -17.51
N PRO A 136 14.67 3.37 -18.20
CA PRO A 136 15.98 3.23 -17.60
C PRO A 136 16.17 4.27 -16.49
N LEU A 137 16.70 3.83 -15.35
CA LEU A 137 17.21 4.74 -14.33
C LEU A 137 18.71 4.97 -14.54
N PRO A 138 19.23 6.15 -14.18
CA PRO A 138 20.67 6.36 -14.13
C PRO A 138 21.35 5.34 -13.20
N ALA A 139 22.54 4.86 -13.57
CA ALA A 139 23.26 3.79 -12.88
C ALA A 139 23.52 4.10 -11.39
N GLU A 140 23.65 5.38 -11.05
CA GLU A 140 23.79 5.89 -9.70
C GLU A 140 22.57 5.62 -8.79
N HIS A 141 21.35 5.48 -9.34
CA HIS A 141 20.19 5.08 -8.56
C HIS A 141 20.33 3.65 -8.05
N PHE A 142 21.19 2.83 -8.66
CA PHE A 142 21.49 1.44 -8.27
C PHE A 142 22.71 1.30 -7.36
N LYS A 143 23.44 2.38 -7.06
CA LYS A 143 24.59 2.31 -6.13
C LYS A 143 24.06 2.23 -4.69
N HIS A 144 23.80 1.00 -4.25
CA HIS A 144 23.19 0.65 -2.96
C HIS A 144 24.04 1.02 -1.72
N ASN A 145 25.31 1.40 -1.87
CA ASN A 145 26.28 1.36 -0.79
C ASN A 145 26.21 2.57 0.17
N ASP A 146 25.75 3.74 -0.26
CA ASP A 146 25.83 4.96 0.57
C ASP A 146 24.76 5.03 1.68
N PHE A 147 23.79 4.12 1.67
CA PHE A 147 22.66 4.11 2.61
C PHE A 147 22.61 2.89 3.55
N LYS A 148 23.54 1.93 3.40
CA LYS A 148 23.50 0.64 4.12
C LYS A 148 23.56 0.77 5.64
N SER A 149 24.17 1.82 6.19
CA SER A 149 24.39 1.95 7.64
C SER A 149 23.19 2.46 8.45
N ARG A 150 22.08 2.88 7.79
CA ARG A 150 20.93 3.50 8.49
C ARG A 150 19.53 3.03 8.02
N ARG A 151 19.44 2.08 7.08
CA ARG A 151 18.14 1.67 6.54
C ARG A 151 17.37 0.77 7.51
N ARG A 152 16.09 1.06 7.68
CA ARG A 152 15.17 0.15 8.38
C ARG A 152 15.05 -1.16 7.57
N PRO A 153 14.93 -2.33 8.22
CA PRO A 153 14.75 -3.61 7.53
C PRO A 153 13.60 -3.60 6.52
N TYR A 154 12.49 -2.95 6.89
CA TYR A 154 11.30 -2.80 6.05
C TYR A 154 11.61 -2.15 4.70
N THR A 155 12.22 -0.97 4.73
CA THR A 155 12.61 -0.19 3.55
C THR A 155 13.62 -0.94 2.67
N THR A 156 14.52 -1.72 3.30
CA THR A 156 15.47 -2.56 2.58
C THR A 156 14.77 -3.67 1.81
N ALA A 157 13.80 -4.34 2.44
CA ALA A 157 13.03 -5.39 1.79
C ALA A 157 12.21 -4.88 0.59
N ILE A 158 11.62 -3.67 0.70
CA ILE A 158 10.95 -3.01 -0.44
C ILE A 158 11.92 -2.80 -1.61
N LEU A 159 13.12 -2.27 -1.33
CA LEU A 159 14.12 -2.02 -2.37
C LEU A 159 14.64 -3.32 -3.02
N ASP A 160 14.77 -4.39 -2.24
CA ASP A 160 15.15 -5.71 -2.75
C ASP A 160 14.07 -6.26 -3.70
N CYS A 161 12.78 -6.13 -3.35
CA CYS A 161 11.67 -6.49 -4.24
C CYS A 161 11.69 -5.67 -5.53
N ILE A 162 11.90 -4.35 -5.45
CA ILE A 162 11.92 -3.50 -6.65
C ILE A 162 13.13 -3.84 -7.54
N ALA A 163 14.28 -4.18 -6.95
CA ALA A 163 15.44 -4.61 -7.71
C ALA A 163 15.19 -5.93 -8.46
N SER A 164 14.52 -6.90 -7.83
CA SER A 164 14.19 -8.17 -8.49
C SER A 164 13.12 -8.04 -9.57
N LEU A 165 12.16 -7.11 -9.42
CA LEU A 165 11.25 -6.74 -10.50
C LEU A 165 12.01 -6.32 -11.76
N SER A 166 13.08 -5.52 -11.59
CA SER A 166 13.93 -5.07 -12.71
C SER A 166 14.80 -6.20 -13.28
N ALA A 167 15.26 -7.13 -12.42
CA ALA A 167 16.09 -8.26 -12.82
C ALA A 167 15.30 -9.42 -13.46
N ALA A 168 13.96 -9.39 -13.40
CA ALA A 168 13.08 -10.46 -13.87
C ALA A 168 13.36 -11.83 -13.20
N ASP A 169 13.80 -11.83 -11.94
CA ASP A 169 14.16 -13.04 -11.18
C ASP A 169 13.06 -13.41 -10.17
N PRO A 170 12.29 -14.49 -10.40
CA PRO A 170 11.18 -14.88 -9.53
C PRO A 170 11.62 -15.35 -8.14
N GLU A 171 12.77 -16.00 -8.02
CA GLU A 171 13.26 -16.50 -6.72
C GLU A 171 13.69 -15.34 -5.82
N VAL A 172 14.42 -14.37 -6.39
CA VAL A 172 14.83 -13.18 -5.65
C VAL A 172 13.61 -12.31 -5.29
N PHE A 173 12.59 -12.24 -6.16
CA PHE A 173 11.34 -11.55 -5.85
C PHE A 173 10.56 -12.21 -4.72
N SER A 174 10.41 -13.54 -4.77
CA SER A 174 9.77 -14.32 -3.71
C SER A 174 10.48 -14.13 -2.35
N ALA A 175 11.81 -14.29 -2.31
CA ALA A 175 12.60 -14.05 -1.10
C ALA A 175 12.49 -12.59 -0.58
N GLY A 176 12.38 -11.61 -1.49
CA GLY A 176 12.14 -10.21 -1.16
C GLY A 176 10.80 -9.99 -0.45
N LEU A 177 9.73 -10.59 -0.95
CA LEU A 177 8.39 -10.53 -0.34
C LEU A 177 8.38 -11.18 1.04
N GLU A 178 9.00 -12.34 1.21
CA GLU A 178 9.18 -13.01 2.51
C GLU A 178 9.88 -12.08 3.53
N LYS A 179 10.98 -11.46 3.10
CA LYS A 179 11.74 -10.52 3.93
C LYS A 179 10.90 -9.30 4.30
N LEU A 180 10.05 -8.82 3.38
CA LEU A 180 9.14 -7.70 3.63
C LEU A 180 8.09 -8.06 4.67
N LEU A 181 7.44 -9.22 4.54
CA LEU A 181 6.47 -9.73 5.50
C LEU A 181 7.09 -9.89 6.89
N ALA A 182 8.28 -10.49 6.98
CA ALA A 182 9.02 -10.65 8.22
C ALA A 182 9.40 -9.29 8.83
N SER A 183 9.82 -8.33 8.01
CA SER A 183 10.16 -6.98 8.46
C SER A 183 8.92 -6.23 8.96
N SER A 184 7.79 -6.33 8.26
CA SER A 184 6.51 -5.72 8.65
C SER A 184 6.09 -6.19 10.04
N ARG A 185 6.15 -7.50 10.29
CA ARG A 185 5.73 -8.08 11.57
C ARG A 185 6.62 -7.66 12.74
N ASN A 186 7.89 -7.38 12.46
CA ASN A 186 8.90 -6.99 13.43
C ASN A 186 9.11 -5.48 13.56
N ASP A 187 8.45 -4.66 12.74
CA ASP A 187 8.59 -3.21 12.81
C ASP A 187 7.91 -2.66 14.07
N ARG A 188 8.71 -2.27 15.06
CA ARG A 188 8.22 -1.69 16.33
C ARG A 188 7.70 -0.27 16.18
N THR A 189 7.95 0.38 15.04
CA THR A 189 7.48 1.74 14.75
C THR A 189 6.13 1.75 14.03
N ALA A 190 5.67 0.59 13.55
CA ALA A 190 4.37 0.42 12.91
C ALA A 190 3.27 0.18 13.97
N THR A 191 2.04 0.57 13.62
CA THR A 191 0.84 0.22 14.39
C THR A 191 0.66 -1.30 14.45
N ALA A 192 -0.03 -1.79 15.47
CA ALA A 192 -0.27 -3.22 15.65
C ALA A 192 -0.90 -3.85 14.41
N GLU A 193 -1.87 -3.14 13.83
CA GLU A 193 -2.61 -3.48 12.63
C GLU A 193 -1.67 -3.69 11.44
N ARG A 194 -0.77 -2.74 11.17
CA ARG A 194 0.23 -2.82 10.08
C ARG A 194 1.26 -3.93 10.25
N ARG A 195 1.46 -4.40 11.48
CA ARG A 195 2.32 -5.57 11.76
C ARG A 195 1.61 -6.89 11.53
N LEU A 196 0.28 -6.89 11.59
CA LEU A 196 -0.55 -8.06 11.36
C LEU A 196 -0.86 -8.25 9.88
N MET A 197 -0.98 -7.17 9.10
CA MET A 197 -1.23 -7.24 7.65
C MET A 197 -0.36 -6.25 6.88
N CYS A 198 0.33 -6.73 5.85
CA CYS A 198 1.26 -5.94 5.05
C CYS A 198 0.67 -5.59 3.68
N ILE A 199 -0.09 -4.50 3.61
CA ILE A 199 -0.71 -4.02 2.36
C ILE A 199 0.34 -3.75 1.27
N HIS A 200 1.53 -3.29 1.62
CA HIS A 200 2.60 -3.04 0.65
C HIS A 200 3.14 -4.32 0.00
N ALA A 201 3.10 -5.48 0.68
CA ALA A 201 3.48 -6.75 0.08
C ALA A 201 2.48 -7.17 -1.00
N HIS A 202 1.16 -7.01 -0.74
CA HIS A 202 0.13 -7.16 -1.78
C HIS A 202 0.38 -6.22 -2.95
N GLY A 203 0.65 -4.94 -2.66
CA GLY A 203 0.92 -3.94 -3.69
C GLY A 203 2.08 -4.34 -4.61
N LEU A 204 3.19 -4.81 -4.03
CA LEU A 204 4.34 -5.27 -4.79
C LEU A 204 4.05 -6.53 -5.60
N TRP A 205 3.33 -7.51 -5.02
CA TRP A 205 2.92 -8.70 -5.74
C TRP A 205 2.04 -8.36 -6.95
N GLU A 206 1.06 -7.47 -6.79
CA GLU A 206 0.19 -7.02 -7.89
C GLU A 206 0.99 -6.30 -8.99
N ILE A 207 1.96 -5.48 -8.60
CA ILE A 207 2.86 -4.83 -9.56
C ILE A 207 3.72 -5.88 -10.28
N GLY A 208 4.25 -6.86 -9.56
CA GLY A 208 5.00 -7.98 -10.14
C GLY A 208 4.17 -8.75 -11.17
N ASN A 209 2.94 -9.11 -10.80
CA ASN A 209 2.00 -9.77 -11.69
C ASN A 209 1.71 -8.95 -12.96
N LYS A 210 1.50 -7.63 -12.83
CA LYS A 210 1.25 -6.72 -13.97
C LYS A 210 2.47 -6.54 -14.88
N VAL A 211 3.67 -6.41 -14.30
CA VAL A 211 4.90 -6.12 -15.04
C VAL A 211 5.44 -7.37 -15.74
N ASN A 212 5.47 -8.49 -15.03
CA ASN A 212 5.89 -9.80 -15.53
C ASN A 212 5.29 -10.91 -14.65
N PRO A 213 4.21 -11.59 -15.11
CA PRO A 213 3.57 -12.67 -14.34
C PRO A 213 4.51 -13.79 -13.91
N GLN A 214 5.63 -14.00 -14.60
CA GLN A 214 6.61 -15.01 -14.20
C GLN A 214 7.25 -14.71 -12.84
N LEU A 215 7.35 -13.43 -12.44
CA LEU A 215 7.95 -13.02 -11.17
C LEU A 215 7.20 -13.56 -9.94
N ILE A 216 5.88 -13.73 -10.05
CA ILE A 216 5.05 -14.22 -8.95
C ILE A 216 4.88 -15.74 -8.98
N SER A 217 5.44 -16.44 -9.99
CA SER A 217 5.18 -17.87 -10.22
C SER A 217 5.69 -18.79 -9.11
N THR A 218 6.69 -18.34 -8.33
CA THR A 218 7.30 -19.08 -7.23
C THR A 218 6.79 -18.64 -5.86
N TRP A 219 5.91 -17.63 -5.80
CA TRP A 219 5.37 -17.11 -4.54
C TRP A 219 4.18 -17.95 -4.07
N ASP A 220 4.20 -18.38 -2.80
CA ASP A 220 3.07 -19.07 -2.18
C ASP A 220 1.98 -18.09 -1.71
N VAL A 221 0.95 -17.91 -2.56
CA VAL A 221 -0.22 -17.08 -2.25
C VAL A 221 -1.10 -17.66 -1.12
N SER A 222 -0.88 -18.91 -0.70
CA SER A 222 -1.66 -19.55 0.37
C SER A 222 -1.22 -19.12 1.77
N THR A 223 -0.11 -18.36 1.86
CA THR A 223 0.44 -17.81 3.10
C THR A 223 -0.61 -17.01 3.89
N ASN A 224 -0.63 -17.17 5.22
CA ASN A 224 -1.52 -16.40 6.10
C ASN A 224 -0.90 -15.03 6.47
N LEU A 225 -1.39 -14.41 7.55
CA LEU A 225 -0.87 -13.12 8.04
C LEU A 225 0.68 -13.15 8.16
N PRO A 226 1.41 -12.17 7.59
CA PRO A 226 0.91 -10.85 7.19
C PRO A 226 0.56 -10.66 5.70
N TRP A 227 0.52 -11.72 4.88
CA TRP A 227 0.05 -11.70 3.48
C TRP A 227 -1.47 -11.87 3.33
N ASP A 228 -2.21 -12.31 4.36
CA ASP A 228 -3.68 -12.52 4.29
C ASP A 228 -4.23 -13.09 2.97
N ARG A 229 -4.13 -14.41 2.78
CA ARG A 229 -4.69 -15.12 1.62
C ARG A 229 -6.16 -14.79 1.32
N GLY A 230 -6.97 -14.50 2.35
CA GLY A 230 -8.40 -14.27 2.20
C GLY A 230 -8.70 -12.92 1.55
N PHE A 231 -7.98 -11.89 1.96
CA PHE A 231 -7.99 -10.58 1.32
C PHE A 231 -7.46 -10.66 -0.11
N HIS A 232 -6.34 -11.35 -0.34
CA HIS A 232 -5.83 -11.56 -1.71
C HIS A 232 -6.89 -12.20 -2.62
N ALA A 233 -7.48 -13.32 -2.20
CA ALA A 233 -8.52 -14.02 -2.97
C ALA A 233 -9.73 -13.11 -3.25
N PHE A 234 -10.17 -12.34 -2.25
CA PHE A 234 -11.29 -11.40 -2.40
C PHE A 234 -10.99 -10.28 -3.41
N VAL A 235 -9.79 -9.71 -3.38
CA VAL A 235 -9.35 -8.68 -4.34
C VAL A 235 -9.37 -9.25 -5.77
N GLN A 236 -8.84 -10.46 -5.97
CA GLN A 236 -8.88 -11.14 -7.28
C GLN A 236 -10.31 -11.40 -7.79
N GLU A 237 -11.25 -11.71 -6.89
CA GLU A 237 -12.66 -11.94 -7.25
C GLU A 237 -13.37 -10.67 -7.72
N VAL A 238 -13.13 -9.54 -7.04
CA VAL A 238 -13.86 -8.29 -7.32
C VAL A 238 -13.25 -7.50 -8.49
N GLY A 239 -11.93 -7.58 -8.63
CA GLY A 239 -11.14 -7.04 -9.74
C GLY A 239 -10.95 -5.52 -9.77
N GLU A 240 -11.92 -4.70 -9.35
CA GLU A 240 -11.78 -3.24 -9.38
C GLU A 240 -12.34 -2.60 -8.10
N ALA A 241 -11.46 -1.94 -7.35
CA ALA A 241 -11.77 -1.35 -6.04
C ALA A 241 -12.74 -0.18 -6.12
N SER A 242 -12.72 0.59 -7.21
CA SER A 242 -13.52 1.81 -7.33
C SER A 242 -15.03 1.57 -7.22
N LYS A 243 -15.49 0.33 -7.50
CA LYS A 243 -16.87 -0.11 -7.27
C LYS A 243 -17.32 0.01 -5.80
N PHE A 244 -16.40 -0.10 -4.85
CA PHE A 244 -16.71 0.03 -3.43
C PHE A 244 -16.89 1.49 -2.96
N ILE A 245 -16.53 2.46 -3.81
CA ILE A 245 -16.70 3.88 -3.53
C ILE A 245 -18.04 4.39 -4.09
N SER A 246 -18.45 3.91 -5.27
CA SER A 246 -19.64 4.41 -5.99
C SER A 246 -20.92 4.28 -5.15
N ASP A 247 -21.03 3.21 -4.36
CA ASP A 247 -22.23 2.89 -3.58
C ASP A 247 -22.46 3.83 -2.38
N TYR A 248 -21.46 4.65 -2.03
CA TYR A 248 -21.50 5.56 -0.87
C TYR A 248 -21.50 7.05 -1.23
N THR A 249 -21.75 7.36 -2.50
CA THR A 249 -21.88 8.72 -3.05
C THR A 249 -23.08 9.53 -2.50
N THR A 250 -23.67 9.16 -1.36
CA THR A 250 -24.72 9.95 -0.69
C THR A 250 -24.17 10.91 0.37
N SER A 251 -22.93 10.76 0.85
CA SER A 251 -22.31 11.74 1.75
C SER A 251 -21.64 12.87 0.95
N SER A 252 -22.17 14.08 1.07
CA SER A 252 -21.76 15.28 0.33
C SER A 252 -20.27 15.61 0.43
N HIS A 253 -19.59 15.19 1.49
CA HIS A 253 -18.14 15.41 1.69
C HIS A 253 -17.27 14.48 0.84
N LEU A 254 -17.65 13.20 0.72
CA LEU A 254 -17.01 12.23 -0.16
C LEU A 254 -17.31 12.52 -1.62
N LEU A 255 -18.53 12.95 -1.92
CA LEU A 255 -18.91 13.49 -3.24
C LEU A 255 -18.00 14.66 -3.66
N ASN A 256 -17.62 15.55 -2.76
CA ASN A 256 -16.69 16.64 -3.09
C ASN A 256 -15.26 16.12 -3.34
N LEU A 257 -14.79 15.12 -2.58
CA LEU A 257 -13.49 14.47 -2.80
C LEU A 257 -13.44 13.67 -4.12
N ILE A 258 -14.56 13.07 -4.53
CA ILE A 258 -14.71 12.30 -5.77
C ILE A 258 -14.96 13.23 -6.98
N LYS A 259 -15.80 14.26 -6.86
CA LYS A 259 -16.04 15.26 -7.93
C LYS A 259 -14.81 16.09 -8.26
N LEU A 260 -13.91 16.31 -7.28
CA LEU A 260 -12.58 16.88 -7.54
C LEU A 260 -11.69 15.97 -8.42
N GLN A 261 -12.03 14.69 -8.59
CA GLN A 261 -11.32 13.75 -9.45
C GLN A 261 -11.78 13.80 -10.92
N GLU A 262 -13.02 14.23 -11.19
CA GLU A 262 -13.58 14.39 -12.54
C GLU A 262 -13.33 15.78 -13.14
N LEU A 263 -13.10 16.81 -12.31
CA LEU A 263 -13.11 18.22 -12.74
C LEU A 263 -11.74 18.89 -13.00
N ARG A 264 -10.64 18.16 -13.15
CA ARG A 264 -9.40 18.76 -13.68
C ARG A 264 -8.66 17.86 -14.68
N PRO A 265 -9.10 17.85 -15.94
CA PRO A 265 -8.17 17.79 -17.06
C PRO A 265 -7.48 19.17 -17.18
N SER A 266 -6.15 19.17 -17.24
CA SER A 266 -5.42 20.21 -17.97
C SER A 266 -5.42 19.85 -19.44
#